data_AF-A0A3B8ZG96-F1
#
_entry.id   AF-A0A3B8ZG96-F1
#
_cell.length_a   1.000
_cell.length_b   1.000
_cell.length_c   1.000
_cell.angle_alpha   90.00
_cell.angle_beta   90.00
_cell.angle_gamma   90.00
#
_symmetry.space_group_name_H-M   'P 1'
#
loop_
_entity.id
_entity.type
_entity.pdbx_description
1 polymer ?
#
loop_
_entity_poly.entity_id
_entity_poly.type
_entity_poly.pdbx_seq_one_letter_code
_entity_poly.pdbx_strand_id
1 'polypeptide(L)' 'MDTSTLQNLSNDEKLRLVFELWDALASNAPIQLSDAVWVEAQRRHRELIDNPHMAIDDDEMWRRVDG' A
#
# COMPACT_ATOMS: atom_id res chain seq x y z
N MET A 1 -4.66 -13.53 18.72
CA MET A 1 -4.17 -14.58 17.80
C MET A 1 -2.67 -14.66 17.98
N ASP A 2 -2.14 -15.84 18.25
CA ASP A 2 -0.69 -16.03 18.43
C ASP A 2 0.02 -16.07 17.07
N THR A 3 0.78 -15.03 16.76
CA THR A 3 1.52 -14.89 15.49
C THR A 3 2.75 -15.79 15.41
N SER A 4 3.13 -16.44 16.51
CA SER A 4 4.26 -17.38 16.55
C SER A 4 4.04 -18.57 15.61
N THR A 5 2.78 -18.95 15.40
CA THR A 5 2.38 -19.98 14.44
C THR A 5 2.64 -19.57 12.99
N LEU A 6 2.50 -18.28 12.65
CA LEU A 6 2.81 -17.75 11.32
C LEU A 6 4.31 -17.77 11.04
N GLN A 7 5.14 -17.59 12.07
CA GLN A 7 6.60 -17.60 11.92
C GLN A 7 7.12 -18.98 11.50
N ASN A 8 6.45 -20.05 11.94
CA ASN A 8 6.81 -21.44 11.65
C ASN A 8 6.42 -21.93 10.25
N LEU A 9 5.62 -21.16 9.49
CA LEU A 9 5.26 -21.50 8.12
C LEU A 9 6.48 -21.40 7.20
N SER A 10 6.52 -22.24 6.15
CA SER A 10 7.45 -22.06 5.04
C SER A 10 7.18 -20.75 4.31
N ASN A 11 8.15 -20.26 3.53
CA ASN A 11 7.99 -19.02 2.77
C ASN A 11 6.83 -19.12 1.75
N ASP A 12 6.66 -20.27 1.11
CA ASP A 12 5.58 -20.48 0.14
C ASP A 12 4.20 -20.44 0.81
N GLU A 13 4.07 -21.02 2.01
CA GLU A 13 2.83 -20.97 2.79
C GLU A 13 2.53 -19.55 3.29
N LYS A 14 3.55 -18.81 3.71
CA LYS A 14 3.41 -17.39 4.10
C LYS A 14 2.92 -16.56 2.91
N LEU A 15 3.53 -16.72 1.75
CA LEU A 15 3.13 -16.00 0.54
C LEU A 15 1.71 -16.35 0.12
N ARG A 16 1.34 -17.64 0.12
CA ARG A 16 -0.04 -18.06 -0.15
C ARG A 16 -1.04 -17.40 0.80
N LEU A 17 -0.73 -17.37 2.10
CA LEU A 17 -1.60 -16.75 3.09
C LEU A 17 -1.74 -15.24 2.86
N VAL A 18 -0.65 -14.56 2.49
CA VAL A 18 -0.69 -13.13 2.15
C VAL A 18 -1.59 -12.88 0.94
N PHE A 19 -1.51 -13.69 -0.12
CA PHE A 19 -2.38 -13.56 -1.28
C PHE A 19 -3.85 -13.81 -0.95
N GLU A 20 -4.16 -14.88 -0.20
CA GLU A 20 -5.53 -15.18 0.23
C GLU A 20 -6.13 -14.05 1.07
N LEU A 21 -5.34 -13.47 1.99
CA LEU A 21 -5.76 -12.33 2.80
C LEU A 21 -5.95 -11.06 1.94
N TRP A 22 -5.09 -10.84 0.95
CA TRP A 22 -5.19 -9.71 0.04
C TRP A 22 -6.48 -9.79 -0.80
N ASP A 23 -6.78 -10.96 -1.37
CA ASP A 23 -8.01 -11.19 -2.13
C ASP A 23 -9.26 -11.04 -1.26
N ALA A 24 -9.19 -11.51 -0.01
CA ALA A 24 -10.27 -11.33 0.95
C ALA A 24 -10.49 -9.86 1.32
N LEU A 25 -9.42 -9.06 1.46
CA LEU A 25 -9.54 -7.62 1.68
C LEU A 25 -10.18 -6.91 0.49
N ALA A 26 -9.80 -7.29 -0.73
CA ALA A 26 -10.38 -6.74 -1.96
C ALA A 26 -11.87 -7.10 -2.13
N SER A 27 -12.29 -8.25 -1.60
CA SER A 27 -13.67 -8.76 -1.71
C SER A 27 -14.61 -8.23 -0.62
N ASN A 28 -14.09 -7.55 0.41
CA ASN A 28 -14.86 -7.01 1.53
C ASN A 28 -15.30 -5.55 1.29
N ALA A 29 -16.16 -5.05 2.19
CA ALA A 29 -16.62 -3.66 2.15
C ALA A 29 -15.43 -2.68 2.07
N PRO A 30 -15.56 -1.53 1.37
CA PRO A 30 -14.47 -0.59 1.18
C PRO A 30 -13.83 -0.23 2.53
N ILE A 31 -12.50 -0.23 2.57
CA ILE A 31 -11.76 0.28 3.73
C ILE A 31 -12.27 1.70 3.99
N GLN A 32 -12.90 1.89 5.14
CA GLN A 32 -13.40 3.20 5.55
C GLN A 32 -12.20 4.09 5.85
N LEU A 33 -11.85 4.93 4.88
CA LEU A 33 -10.81 5.94 5.06
C LEU A 33 -11.38 7.09 5.89
N SER A 34 -10.57 7.63 6.79
CA SER A 34 -10.96 8.84 7.52
C SER A 34 -11.03 10.05 6.60
N ASP A 35 -11.77 11.07 7.00
CA ASP A 35 -11.88 12.33 6.26
C ASP A 35 -10.50 12.95 5.99
N ALA A 36 -9.57 12.84 6.96
CA ALA A 36 -8.20 13.33 6.81
C ALA A 36 -7.45 12.64 5.65
N VAL A 37 -7.66 11.33 5.47
CA VAL A 37 -7.04 10.60 4.36
C VAL A 37 -7.61 11.05 3.02
N TRP A 38 -8.94 11.26 2.94
CA TRP A 38 -9.58 11.76 1.72
C TRP A 38 -9.13 13.17 1.36
N VAL A 39 -9.05 14.07 2.35
CA VAL A 39 -8.57 15.45 2.16
C VAL A 39 -7.15 15.45 1.62
N GLU A 40 -6.26 14.63 2.19
CA GLU A 40 -4.88 14.54 1.73
C GLU A 40 -4.76 13.96 0.33
N ALA A 41 -5.52 12.89 0.02
CA ALA A 41 -5.52 12.30 -1.31
C ALA A 41 -5.98 13.30 -2.38
N GLN A 42 -7.04 14.08 -2.09
CA GLN A 42 -7.53 15.13 -2.98
C GLN A 42 -6.51 16.27 -3.15
N ARG A 43 -5.84 16.67 -2.06
CA ARG A 43 -4.79 17.69 -2.11
C ARG A 43 -3.64 17.27 -3.01
N ARG A 44 -3.08 16.07 -2.80
CA ARG A 44 -1.99 15.53 -3.63
C ARG A 44 -2.38 15.38 -5.09
N HIS A 45 -3.60 14.92 -5.35
CA HIS A 45 -4.09 14.79 -6.72
C HIS A 45 -4.18 16.15 -7.42
N ARG A 46 -4.68 17.18 -6.72
CA ARG A 46 -4.73 18.54 -7.25
C ARG A 46 -3.34 19.11 -7.51
N GLU A 47 -2.41 18.95 -6.57
CA GLU A 47 -1.03 19.40 -6.75
C GLU A 47 -0.36 18.76 -7.96
N LEU A 48 -0.60 17.46 -8.20
CA LEU A 48 -0.07 16.76 -9.35
C LEU A 48 -0.69 17.24 -10.68
N ILE A 49 -1.99 17.56 -10.70
CA ILE A 49 -2.65 18.15 -11.86
C ILE A 49 -2.10 19.55 -12.14
N ASP A 50 -1.95 20.36 -11.09
CA ASP A 50 -1.50 21.76 -11.20
C ASP A 50 0.00 21.85 -11.54
N ASN A 51 0.80 20.87 -11.10
CA ASN A 51 2.23 20.79 -11.38
C ASN A 51 2.69 19.35 -11.68
N PRO A 52 2.51 18.86 -12.91
CA PRO A 52 2.92 17.50 -13.29
C PRO A 52 4.43 17.23 -13.13
N HIS A 53 5.27 18.26 -13.17
CA HIS A 53 6.72 18.13 -13.02
C HIS A 53 7.16 17.74 -11.60
N MET A 54 6.26 17.75 -10.62
CA MET A 54 6.55 17.23 -9.29
C MET A 54 6.55 15.70 -9.22
N ALA A 55 6.01 15.02 -10.24
CA ALA A 55 6.07 13.58 -10.34
C ALA A 55 7.53 13.12 -10.46
N ILE A 56 7.86 12.05 -9.75
CA ILE A 56 9.13 11.36 -9.89
C ILE A 56 8.90 10.05 -10.63
N ASP A 57 9.87 9.64 -11.43
CA ASP A 57 9.88 8.32 -12.03
C ASP A 57 10.33 7.25 -11.01
N ASP A 58 10.19 5.99 -11.42
CA ASP A 58 10.55 4.85 -10.58
C ASP A 58 12.04 4.87 -10.20
N ASP A 59 12.91 5.31 -11.11
CA ASP A 59 14.35 5.39 -10.89
C ASP A 59 14.71 6.41 -9.79
N GLU A 60 14.10 7.59 -9.82
CA GLU A 60 14.27 8.61 -8.78
C GLU A 60 13.61 8.20 -7.46
N MET A 61 12.48 7.47 -7.50
CA MET A 61 11.85 6.93 -6.30
C MET A 61 12.78 5.95 -5.57
N TRP A 62 13.33 4.96 -6.28
CA TRP A 62 14.24 3.98 -5.67
C TRP A 62 15.53 4.62 -5.18
N ARG A 63 16.08 5.59 -5.90
CA ARG A 63 17.27 6.34 -5.45
C ARG A 63 17.06 6.99 -4.09
N ARG A 64 15.88 7.56 -3.82
CA ARG A 64 15.56 8.19 -2.52
C ARG A 64 15.37 7.17 -1.39
N VAL A 65 14.93 5.96 -1.71
CA VAL A 65 14.78 4.87 -0.74
C VAL A 65 16.14 4.29 -0.37
N ASP A 66 17.03 4.15 -1.36
CA ASP A 66 18.34 3.52 -1.18
C ASP A 66 19.38 4.46 -0.51
N GLY A 67 19.24 5.78 -0.66
CA GLY A 67 20.10 6.80 -0.03
C GLY A 67 21.21 7.32 -0.93
#